data_AF-A0A523W1X4-F1
#
_entry.id   AF-A0A523W1X4-F1
#
_cell.length_a   1.000
_cell.length_b   1.000
_cell.length_c   1.000
_cell.angle_alpha   90.00
_cell.angle_beta   90.00
_cell.angle_gamma   90.00
#
_symmetry.space_group_name_H-M   'P 1'
#
loop_
_entity.id
_entity.type
_entity.pdbx_description
1 polymer ?
#
loop_
_entity_poly.entity_id
_entity_poly.type
_entity_poly.pdbx_seq_one_letter_code
_entity_poly.pdbx_strand_id
1 'polypeptide(L)'
;TTEEIKDAFVKEMELMFGNSMTNLREEYANFIFVVPHFLNVPFYVYAYNMSNLLVISIYQMYLEQKEEFVPKYLKLLSLGSSLSPEELLAEIGINLNDPSFWEKGIQYLSDKIDELEKLVEDN
;
A
#
# COMPACT_ATOMS: atom_id res chain seq x y z
N THR A 1 19.41 19.15 -11.51
CA THR A 1 19.65 18.90 -12.96
C THR A 1 18.95 17.61 -13.35
N THR A 2 18.87 17.28 -14.65
CA THR A 2 18.30 16.00 -15.09
C THR A 2 19.00 14.80 -14.46
N GLU A 3 20.33 14.84 -14.36
CA GLU A 3 21.10 13.74 -13.75
C GLU A 3 20.85 13.64 -12.24
N GLU A 4 20.77 14.75 -11.51
CA GLU A 4 20.43 14.71 -10.08
C GLU A 4 19.05 14.10 -9.80
N ILE A 5 18.06 14.32 -10.68
CA ILE A 5 16.72 13.71 -10.55
C ILE A 5 16.78 12.20 -10.80
N LYS A 6 17.52 11.78 -11.83
CA LYS A 6 17.75 10.35 -12.10
C LYS A 6 18.47 9.68 -10.94
N ASP A 7 19.48 10.33 -10.39
CA ASP A 7 20.26 9.82 -9.26
C ASP A 7 19.39 9.62 -8.02
N ALA A 8 18.55 10.62 -7.71
CA ALA A 8 17.60 10.51 -6.61
C ALA A 8 16.60 9.36 -6.84
N PHE A 9 16.04 9.25 -8.04
CA PHE A 9 15.09 8.19 -8.38
C PHE A 9 15.71 6.78 -8.28
N VAL A 10 16.90 6.59 -8.84
CA VAL A 10 17.62 5.30 -8.78
C VAL A 10 17.93 4.93 -7.33
N LYS A 11 18.36 5.91 -6.51
CA LYS A 11 18.62 5.67 -5.08
C LYS A 11 17.36 5.20 -4.33
N GLU A 12 16.21 5.79 -4.59
CA GLU A 12 14.95 5.33 -3.97
C GLU A 12 14.55 3.92 -4.45
N MET A 13 14.79 3.59 -5.73
CA MET A 13 14.59 2.23 -6.24
C MET A 13 15.52 1.21 -5.57
N GLU A 14 16.80 1.54 -5.40
CA GLU A 14 17.77 0.69 -4.70
C GLU A 14 17.34 0.43 -3.24
N LEU A 15 16.81 1.45 -2.56
CA LEU A 15 16.25 1.29 -1.21
C LEU A 15 15.01 0.39 -1.20
N MET A 16 14.12 0.53 -2.19
CA MET A 16 12.87 -0.23 -2.26
C MET A 16 13.09 -1.71 -2.63
N PHE A 17 13.92 -1.98 -3.63
CA PHE A 17 14.11 -3.33 -4.18
C PHE A 17 15.27 -4.09 -3.52
N GLY A 18 16.18 -3.40 -2.84
CA GLY A 18 17.37 -4.01 -2.27
C GLY A 18 18.13 -4.82 -3.32
N ASN A 19 18.43 -6.09 -3.01
CA ASN A 19 19.18 -6.98 -3.90
C ASN A 19 18.30 -7.77 -4.87
N SER A 20 16.98 -7.53 -4.92
CA SER A 20 16.07 -8.29 -5.80
C SER A 20 16.16 -7.89 -7.27
N MET A 21 16.72 -6.71 -7.58
CA MET A 21 16.84 -6.15 -8.92
C MET A 21 18.28 -5.66 -9.16
N THR A 22 18.79 -5.82 -10.39
CA THR A 22 20.12 -5.34 -10.81
C THR A 22 20.00 -4.31 -11.95
N ASN A 23 21.08 -3.58 -12.25
CA ASN A 23 21.17 -2.62 -13.36
C ASN A 23 20.12 -1.48 -13.34
N LEU A 24 19.62 -1.11 -12.14
CA LEU A 24 18.55 -0.12 -11.98
C LEU A 24 18.83 1.21 -12.68
N ARG A 25 20.08 1.69 -12.61
CA ARG A 25 20.48 2.92 -13.27
C ARG A 25 20.37 2.86 -14.79
N GLU A 26 20.87 1.79 -15.39
CA GLU A 26 20.96 1.67 -16.85
C GLU A 26 19.59 1.46 -17.47
N GLU A 27 18.73 0.67 -16.81
CA GLU A 27 17.44 0.25 -17.34
C GLU A 27 16.30 1.21 -16.95
N TYR A 28 16.34 1.82 -15.75
CA TYR A 28 15.18 2.50 -15.17
C TYR A 28 15.37 3.99 -14.88
N ALA A 29 16.58 4.56 -14.95
CA ALA A 29 16.79 5.97 -14.57
C ALA A 29 15.88 6.96 -15.32
N ASN A 30 15.51 6.68 -16.58
CA ASN A 30 14.63 7.54 -17.36
C ASN A 30 13.15 7.42 -16.99
N PHE A 31 12.74 6.41 -16.19
CA PHE A 31 11.33 6.17 -15.89
C PHE A 31 10.69 7.31 -15.07
N ILE A 32 11.49 8.02 -14.28
CA ILE A 32 11.05 9.22 -13.54
C ILE A 32 10.42 10.29 -14.46
N PHE A 33 10.75 10.31 -15.75
CA PHE A 33 10.22 11.27 -16.71
C PHE A 33 9.06 10.74 -17.56
N VAL A 34 8.82 9.42 -17.58
CA VAL A 34 7.75 8.82 -18.40
C VAL A 34 6.49 8.51 -17.60
N VAL A 35 6.58 8.46 -16.27
CA VAL A 35 5.43 8.26 -15.39
C VAL A 35 4.66 9.58 -15.28
N PRO A 36 3.44 9.70 -15.86
CA PRO A 36 2.74 10.98 -15.92
C PRO A 36 2.35 11.52 -14.55
N HIS A 37 2.11 10.63 -13.58
CA HIS A 37 1.69 11.02 -12.23
C HIS A 37 2.76 11.79 -11.45
N PHE A 38 4.04 11.68 -11.81
CA PHE A 38 5.09 12.49 -11.17
C PHE A 38 5.08 13.95 -11.64
N LEU A 39 4.54 14.22 -12.82
CA LEU A 39 4.58 15.54 -13.44
C LEU A 39 3.20 16.22 -13.43
N ASN A 40 2.15 15.50 -13.80
CA ASN A 40 0.83 16.07 -14.04
C ASN A 40 -0.02 16.16 -12.77
N VAL A 41 0.16 15.23 -11.84
CA VAL A 41 -0.64 15.11 -10.61
C VAL A 41 0.27 14.73 -9.42
N PRO A 42 1.18 15.64 -9.02
CA PRO A 42 2.16 15.35 -7.97
C PRO A 42 1.46 14.93 -6.67
N PHE A 43 2.08 14.01 -5.93
CA PHE A 43 1.55 13.43 -4.69
C PHE A 43 0.27 12.60 -4.85
N TYR A 44 -0.19 12.27 -6.06
CA TYR A 44 -1.35 11.40 -6.21
C TYR A 44 -1.03 9.93 -5.86
N VAL A 45 0.16 9.45 -6.23
CA VAL A 45 0.47 8.02 -6.20
C VAL A 45 0.58 7.42 -4.80
N TYR A 46 0.87 8.22 -3.76
CA TYR A 46 0.94 7.70 -2.39
C TYR A 46 -0.42 7.14 -1.94
N ALA A 47 -1.51 7.72 -2.45
CA ALA A 47 -2.86 7.30 -2.14
C ALA A 47 -3.12 5.86 -2.58
N TYR A 48 -2.47 5.36 -3.66
CA TYR A 48 -2.59 3.96 -4.05
C TYR A 48 -1.96 3.03 -3.02
N ASN A 49 -0.72 3.30 -2.60
CA ASN A 49 -0.02 2.47 -1.62
C ASN A 49 -0.75 2.46 -0.27
N MET A 50 -1.15 3.66 0.19
CA MET A 50 -1.93 3.80 1.42
C MET A 50 -3.28 3.09 1.32
N SER A 51 -4.03 3.27 0.24
CA SER A 51 -5.35 2.66 0.07
C SER A 51 -5.28 1.14 -0.06
N ASN A 52 -4.24 0.61 -0.73
CA ASN A 52 -4.02 -0.83 -0.82
C ASN A 52 -3.78 -1.43 0.56
N LEU A 53 -2.85 -0.87 1.35
CA LEU A 53 -2.60 -1.35 2.70
C LEU A 53 -3.82 -1.16 3.62
N LEU A 54 -4.56 -0.06 3.45
CA LEU A 54 -5.80 0.21 4.19
C LEU A 54 -6.83 -0.89 3.94
N VAL A 55 -7.12 -1.22 2.67
CA VAL A 55 -8.10 -2.25 2.31
C VAL A 55 -7.67 -3.63 2.79
N ILE A 56 -6.38 -3.98 2.70
CA ILE A 56 -5.86 -5.23 3.23
C ILE A 56 -6.03 -5.29 4.76
N SER A 57 -5.74 -4.20 5.47
CA SER A 57 -5.90 -4.12 6.92
C SER A 57 -7.38 -4.21 7.35
N ILE A 58 -8.29 -3.56 6.62
CA ILE A 58 -9.75 -3.69 6.79
C ILE A 58 -10.20 -5.14 6.53
N TYR A 59 -9.64 -5.78 5.49
CA TYR A 59 -9.95 -7.17 5.20
C TYR A 59 -9.48 -8.12 6.32
N GLN A 60 -8.30 -7.85 6.91
CA GLN A 60 -7.83 -8.58 8.08
C GLN A 60 -8.78 -8.41 9.28
N MET A 61 -9.33 -7.21 9.51
CA MET A 61 -10.37 -7.01 10.54
C MET A 61 -11.63 -7.83 10.26
N TYR A 62 -12.05 -7.93 8.99
CA TYR A 62 -13.15 -8.82 8.60
C TYR A 62 -12.81 -10.29 8.89
N LEU A 63 -11.58 -10.73 8.63
CA LEU A 63 -11.18 -12.10 8.96
C LEU A 63 -11.21 -12.39 10.47
N GLU A 64 -10.94 -11.39 11.31
CA GLU A 64 -10.98 -11.50 12.78
C GLU A 64 -12.40 -11.44 13.36
N GLN A 65 -13.23 -10.50 12.87
CA GLN A 65 -14.56 -10.20 13.41
C GLN A 65 -15.71 -10.89 12.65
N LYS A 66 -15.45 -11.39 11.44
CA LYS A 66 -16.40 -12.07 10.56
C LYS A 66 -17.67 -11.26 10.34
N GLU A 67 -18.84 -11.85 10.61
CA GLU A 67 -20.15 -11.27 10.33
C GLU A 67 -20.40 -9.96 11.08
N GLU A 68 -19.81 -9.78 12.26
CA GLU A 68 -19.95 -8.56 13.06
C GLU A 68 -19.34 -7.33 12.38
N PHE A 69 -18.40 -7.53 11.45
CA PHE A 69 -17.77 -6.45 10.70
C PHE A 69 -18.61 -5.96 9.51
N VAL A 70 -19.45 -6.83 8.94
CA VAL A 70 -20.18 -6.54 7.70
C VAL A 70 -21.03 -5.26 7.79
N PRO A 71 -21.83 -5.04 8.86
CA PRO A 71 -22.61 -3.81 8.99
C PRO A 71 -21.73 -2.54 9.05
N LYS A 72 -20.54 -2.63 9.66
CA LYS A 72 -19.58 -1.51 9.73
C LYS A 72 -19.09 -1.15 8.33
N TYR A 73 -18.67 -2.14 7.55
CA TYR A 73 -18.20 -1.92 6.19
C TYR A 73 -19.30 -1.36 5.26
N LEU A 74 -20.52 -1.87 5.37
CA LEU A 74 -21.66 -1.33 4.61
C LEU A 74 -21.98 0.12 4.99
N LYS A 75 -21.89 0.46 6.29
CA LYS A 75 -22.01 1.85 6.75
C LYS A 75 -20.95 2.74 6.10
N LEU A 76 -19.68 2.33 6.13
CA LEU A 76 -18.58 3.05 5.50
C LEU A 76 -18.86 3.34 4.01
N LEU A 77 -19.24 2.32 3.24
CA LEU A 77 -19.56 2.46 1.81
C LEU A 77 -20.74 3.40 1.56
N SER A 78 -21.75 3.38 2.42
CA SER A 78 -22.95 4.23 2.28
C SER A 78 -22.66 5.72 2.43
N LEU A 79 -21.56 6.10 3.09
CA LEU A 79 -21.18 7.49 3.32
C LEU A 79 -20.56 8.14 2.07
N GLY A 80 -20.08 7.37 1.10
CA GLY A 80 -19.43 7.88 -0.10
C GLY A 80 -18.32 8.89 0.22
N SER A 81 -18.35 10.06 -0.43
CA SER A 81 -17.38 11.14 -0.21
C SER A 81 -17.91 12.25 0.69
N SER A 82 -18.87 11.95 1.58
CA SER A 82 -19.52 12.97 2.44
C SER A 82 -18.68 13.43 3.62
N LEU A 83 -17.66 12.66 4.00
CA LEU A 83 -16.77 12.90 5.12
C LEU A 83 -15.30 12.82 4.67
N SER A 84 -14.40 13.38 5.47
CA SER A 84 -12.96 13.16 5.25
C SER A 84 -12.57 11.69 5.43
N PRO A 85 -11.45 11.22 4.85
CA PRO A 85 -11.00 9.84 5.03
C PRO A 85 -10.81 9.43 6.50
N GLU A 86 -10.33 10.33 7.34
CA GLU A 86 -10.14 10.08 8.77
C GLU A 86 -11.48 9.92 9.50
N GLU A 87 -12.45 10.80 9.25
CA GLU A 87 -13.80 10.71 9.81
C GLU A 87 -14.53 9.44 9.35
N LEU A 88 -14.43 9.09 8.05
CA LEU A 88 -15.01 7.86 7.49
C LEU A 88 -14.51 6.61 8.23
N LEU A 89 -13.21 6.52 8.46
CA LEU A 89 -12.60 5.36 9.10
C LEU A 89 -12.89 5.31 10.60
N ALA A 90 -12.98 6.48 11.26
CA ALA A 90 -13.38 6.56 12.66
C ALA A 90 -14.79 6.00 12.90
N GLU A 91 -15.72 6.14 11.94
CA GLU A 91 -17.08 5.56 12.01
C GLU A 91 -17.11 4.03 12.16
N ILE A 92 -16.03 3.35 11.76
CA ILE A 92 -15.86 1.90 11.90
C ILE A 92 -14.79 1.52 12.93
N GLY A 93 -14.34 2.48 13.73
CA GLY A 93 -13.38 2.28 14.83
C GLY A 93 -11.93 2.18 14.37
N ILE A 94 -11.58 2.73 13.21
CA ILE A 94 -10.22 2.74 12.69
C ILE A 94 -9.57 4.09 12.97
N ASN A 95 -8.40 4.07 13.60
CA ASN A 95 -7.54 5.23 13.77
C ASN A 95 -6.35 5.12 12.79
N LEU A 96 -6.26 6.02 11.81
CA LEU A 96 -5.17 6.05 10.84
C LEU A 96 -3.79 6.29 11.46
N ASN A 97 -3.73 6.90 12.65
CA ASN A 97 -2.48 7.17 13.35
C ASN A 97 -2.03 6.02 14.26
N ASP A 98 -2.78 4.92 14.31
CA ASP A 98 -2.42 3.73 15.10
C ASP A 98 -1.59 2.75 14.25
N PRO A 99 -0.30 2.54 14.55
CA PRO A 99 0.54 1.59 13.81
C PRO A 99 -0.01 0.16 13.86
N SER A 100 -0.65 -0.24 14.96
CA SER A 100 -1.16 -1.61 15.13
C SER A 100 -2.26 -1.96 14.14
N PHE A 101 -2.99 -0.96 13.63
CA PHE A 101 -3.95 -1.15 12.56
C PHE A 101 -3.24 -1.54 11.25
N TRP A 102 -2.17 -0.83 10.89
CA TRP A 102 -1.41 -1.09 9.66
C TRP A 102 -0.61 -2.39 9.72
N GLU A 103 -0.08 -2.73 10.90
CA GLU A 103 0.63 -3.99 11.15
C GLU A 103 -0.22 -5.21 10.80
N LYS A 104 -1.55 -5.16 10.99
CA LYS A 104 -2.47 -6.23 10.58
C LYS A 104 -2.41 -6.52 9.08
N GLY A 105 -2.38 -5.48 8.25
CA GLY A 105 -2.30 -5.64 6.79
C GLY A 105 -0.95 -6.19 6.34
N ILE A 106 0.14 -5.76 6.98
CA ILE A 106 1.48 -6.29 6.73
C ILE A 106 1.57 -7.76 7.14
N GLN A 107 1.03 -8.13 8.31
CA GLN A 107 1.01 -9.51 8.77
C GLN A 107 0.24 -10.40 7.80
N TYR A 108 -0.93 -9.96 7.33
CA TYR A 108 -1.69 -10.72 6.32
C TYR A 108 -0.86 -11.01 5.05
N LEU A 109 -0.10 -10.02 4.56
CA LEU A 109 0.77 -10.20 3.40
C LEU A 109 1.92 -11.16 3.71
N SER A 110 2.54 -11.05 4.90
CA SER A 110 3.60 -11.96 5.34
C SER A 110 3.10 -13.41 5.37
N ASP A 111 1.93 -13.65 5.99
CA ASP A 111 1.35 -14.99 6.08
C ASP A 111 1.07 -15.59 4.69
N LYS A 112 0.68 -14.75 3.71
CA LYS A 112 0.47 -15.19 2.32
C LYS A 112 1.76 -15.51 1.58
N ILE A 113 2.85 -14.81 1.89
CA ILE A 113 4.18 -15.14 1.37
C ILE A 113 4.65 -16.47 1.96
N ASP A 114 4.55 -16.65 3.28
CA ASP A 114 4.93 -17.91 3.96
C ASP A 114 4.12 -19.11 3.44
N GLU A 115 2.83 -18.91 3.13
CA GLU A 115 1.98 -19.94 2.51
C GLU A 115 2.49 -20.31 1.11
N LEU A 116 2.84 -19.30 0.31
CA LEU A 116 3.36 -19.52 -1.04
C LEU A 116 4.71 -20.25 -1.02
N GLU A 117 5.62 -19.89 -0.14
CA GLU A 117 6.94 -20.52 -0.02
C GLU A 117 6.82 -22.02 0.27
N LYS A 118 5.97 -22.40 1.23
CA LYS A 118 5.71 -23.83 1.55
C LYS A 118 5.20 -24.61 0.34
N LEU A 119 4.26 -24.03 -0.41
CA LEU A 119 3.71 -24.67 -1.60
C LEU A 119 4.76 -24.86 -2.71
N VAL A 120 5.77 -24.01 -2.77
CA VAL A 120 6.85 -24.12 -3.75
C VAL A 120 7.91 -25.13 -3.31
N GLU A 121 8.23 -25.20 -2.00
CA GLU A 121 9.20 -26.15 -1.46
C GLU A 121 8.69 -27.61 -1.45
N ASP A 122 7.38 -27.81 -1.32
CA ASP A 122 6.74 -29.13 -1.32
C ASP A 122 6.59 -29.74 -2.74
N ASN A 123 6.99 -29.02 -3.80
CA ASN A 123 6.97 -29.48 -5.21
C ASN A 123 8.39 -29.78 -5.75
#